data_AF-A0A5R8Y8U9-F1
#
_entry.id   AF-A0A5R8Y8U9-F1
#
_cell.length_a   1.000
_cell.length_b   1.000
_cell.length_c   1.000
_cell.angle_alpha   90.00
_cell.angle_beta   90.00
_cell.angle_gamma   90.00
#
_symmetry.space_group_name_H-M   'P 1'
#
loop_
_entity.id
_entity.type
_entity.pdbx_description
1 polymer ?
#
loop_
_entity_poly.entity_id
_entity_poly.type
_entity_poly.pdbx_seq_one_letter_code
_entity_poly.pdbx_strand_id
1 'polypeptide(L)'
;MTTFTRRALVLGSRSNGLERTVDPTLSGPSLAGYGRFSSGHQNKRRKQSVQFMRAFLTKILRPAAFVFVSATLAACGVSMGPIGNQGAAPPPKAVLSVTDAGVAGLTSETSYGPKAIGAAMPGYQIETIQTAGETGTQWTYAAFLNGLQMAQIFKGTGGKIGVVHGVGDAVAGPNGERLGMSFAQSRLPRSACRVGTGLWRGMGICKAANTEKVTLIFAISGFTGPFDRLPPANQFDQATLQRILWTP
;
A
#
# COMPACT_ATOMS: atom_id res chain seq x y z
N MET A 1 41.61 6.91 56.53
CA MET A 1 41.68 8.37 56.34
C MET A 1 40.26 8.90 56.25
N THR A 2 39.81 9.46 57.37
CA THR A 2 38.62 10.29 57.56
C THR A 2 38.72 11.55 56.71
N THR A 3 37.60 12.09 56.18
CA THR A 3 37.27 13.54 56.17
C THR A 3 36.01 13.84 55.35
N PHE A 4 35.02 14.41 56.07
CA PHE A 4 34.04 15.47 55.77
C PHE A 4 33.17 15.46 54.49
N THR A 5 31.87 15.80 54.44
CA THR A 5 30.89 16.67 55.16
C THR A 5 30.29 17.61 54.09
N ARG A 6 28.97 17.59 53.85
CA ARG A 6 28.05 18.74 54.10
C ARG A 6 26.67 18.55 53.48
N ARG A 7 25.71 18.94 54.30
CA ARG A 7 24.28 19.13 54.07
C ARG A 7 23.98 20.36 53.21
N ALA A 8 22.82 20.26 52.55
CA ALA A 8 21.76 21.26 52.35
C ALA A 8 22.01 22.49 51.47
N LEU A 9 21.09 22.73 50.52
CA LEU A 9 20.15 23.86 50.63
C LEU A 9 18.95 23.69 49.67
N VAL A 10 17.75 23.86 50.22
CA VAL A 10 16.49 24.13 49.51
C VAL A 10 16.34 25.65 49.47
N LEU A 11 16.13 26.24 48.30
CA LEU A 11 15.59 27.59 48.13
C LEU A 11 14.67 27.57 46.91
N GLY A 12 13.38 27.83 47.16
CA GLY A 12 12.43 28.19 46.12
C GLY A 12 12.56 29.67 45.77
N SER A 13 12.14 30.03 44.56
CA SER A 13 11.78 31.40 44.25
C SER A 13 10.64 31.42 43.24
N ARG A 14 9.58 32.15 43.63
CA ARG A 14 8.41 32.52 42.83
C ARG A 14 8.83 33.57 41.79
N SER A 15 8.26 33.51 40.60
CA SER A 15 8.09 34.70 39.75
C SER A 15 6.66 34.77 39.22
N ASN A 16 6.07 35.95 39.46
CA ASN A 16 4.81 36.46 38.94
C ASN A 16 4.85 36.43 37.40
N GLY A 17 3.78 36.14 36.67
CA GLY A 17 2.57 36.95 36.61
C GLY A 17 2.67 37.92 35.43
N LEU A 18 2.15 37.51 34.26
CA LEU A 18 1.76 38.43 33.19
C LEU A 18 0.66 37.78 32.35
N GLU A 19 -0.59 37.97 32.77
CA GLU A 19 -1.76 37.88 31.92
C GLU A 19 -1.68 38.97 30.84
N ARG A 20 -1.84 38.57 29.58
CA ARG A 20 -2.24 39.48 28.49
C ARG A 20 -3.52 38.95 27.89
N THR A 21 -4.56 39.76 28.04
CA THR A 21 -5.91 39.52 27.55
C THR A 21 -6.27 40.64 26.57
N VAL A 22 -6.95 40.26 25.49
CA VAL A 22 -7.79 41.06 24.56
C VAL A 22 -7.07 41.88 23.48
N ASP A 23 -7.27 41.53 22.19
CA ASP A 23 -8.29 42.21 21.37
C ASP A 23 -8.63 41.47 20.04
N PRO A 24 -9.91 41.19 19.74
CA PRO A 24 -10.37 40.62 18.48
C PRO A 24 -11.31 41.58 17.72
N THR A 25 -10.80 42.41 16.81
CA THR A 25 -11.66 43.03 15.77
C THR A 25 -10.83 43.68 14.66
N LEU A 26 -11.21 43.40 13.40
CA LEU A 26 -11.10 44.21 12.16
C LEU A 26 -11.25 43.23 10.97
N SER A 27 -12.47 42.92 10.51
CA SER A 27 -13.28 43.70 9.57
C SER A 27 -12.54 44.01 8.26
N GLY A 28 -12.91 43.29 7.20
CA GLY A 28 -12.38 43.46 5.83
C GLY A 28 -12.93 44.68 5.09
N PRO A 29 -12.67 44.75 3.77
CA PRO A 29 -13.78 44.92 2.85
C PRO A 29 -13.75 43.97 1.63
N SER A 30 -14.98 43.66 1.22
CA SER A 30 -15.41 43.09 -0.05
C SER A 30 -15.15 44.04 -1.23
N LEU A 31 -14.86 43.51 -2.42
CA LEU A 31 -15.31 43.95 -3.76
C LEU A 31 -14.81 42.88 -4.77
N ALA A 32 -15.68 41.98 -5.25
CA ALA A 32 -16.48 42.13 -6.48
C ALA A 32 -15.64 42.31 -7.75
N GLY A 33 -15.44 41.20 -8.47
CA GLY A 33 -14.84 41.17 -9.81
C GLY A 33 -15.42 40.01 -10.62
N TYR A 34 -16.56 40.29 -11.26
CA TYR A 34 -17.19 39.44 -12.28
C TYR A 34 -16.26 39.24 -13.48
N GLY A 35 -16.08 38.00 -13.94
CA GLY A 35 -15.23 37.70 -15.09
C GLY A 35 -15.53 36.35 -15.73
N ARG A 36 -16.60 36.30 -16.53
CA ARG A 36 -16.87 35.43 -17.68
C ARG A 36 -16.29 34.00 -17.70
N PHE A 37 -17.22 33.06 -17.57
CA PHE A 37 -17.21 31.74 -18.22
C PHE A 37 -16.85 31.87 -19.71
N SER A 38 -15.78 31.20 -20.15
CA SER A 38 -15.54 30.89 -21.56
C SER A 38 -15.34 29.39 -21.70
N SER A 39 -16.36 28.76 -22.30
CA SER A 39 -16.35 27.42 -22.85
C SER A 39 -15.29 27.32 -23.96
N GLY A 40 -14.46 26.27 -23.93
CA GLY A 40 -13.54 25.99 -25.03
C GLY A 40 -12.59 24.82 -24.76
N HIS A 41 -12.74 23.76 -25.55
CA HIS A 41 -11.81 22.65 -25.75
C HIS A 41 -11.82 21.45 -24.76
N GLN A 42 -12.96 20.76 -24.72
CA GLN A 42 -13.02 19.30 -24.52
C GLN A 42 -13.47 18.67 -25.85
N ASN A 43 -12.53 18.37 -26.75
CA ASN A 43 -12.75 17.36 -27.80
C ASN A 43 -11.47 17.06 -28.60
N LYS A 44 -10.73 16.03 -28.22
CA LYS A 44 -9.97 15.23 -29.21
C LYS A 44 -9.63 13.86 -28.66
N ARG A 45 -10.09 12.83 -29.38
CA ARG A 45 -9.72 11.41 -29.31
C ARG A 45 -10.52 10.53 -28.34
N ARG A 46 -11.79 10.31 -28.67
CA ARG A 46 -12.42 8.98 -28.56
C ARG A 46 -13.04 8.62 -29.90
N LYS A 47 -12.92 7.34 -30.29
CA LYS A 47 -13.63 6.61 -31.36
C LYS A 47 -13.01 6.61 -32.76
N GLN A 48 -12.02 5.74 -32.92
CA GLN A 48 -11.84 4.85 -34.08
C GLN A 48 -12.04 3.44 -33.50
N SER A 49 -12.79 2.47 -34.02
CA SER A 49 -13.38 2.26 -35.34
C SER A 49 -14.52 1.26 -35.16
N VAL A 50 -15.76 1.61 -35.51
CA VAL A 50 -16.83 0.64 -35.76
C VAL A 50 -17.68 1.18 -36.90
N GLN A 51 -17.45 0.63 -38.08
CA GLN A 51 -18.37 0.49 -39.22
C GLN A 51 -17.52 0.48 -40.47
N PHE A 52 -17.44 -0.65 -41.15
CA PHE A 52 -17.70 -0.71 -42.58
C PHE A 52 -18.09 -2.14 -42.92
N MET A 53 -19.40 -2.37 -42.84
CA MET A 53 -20.09 -3.51 -43.42
C MET A 53 -20.75 -2.95 -44.69
N ARG A 54 -20.27 -3.37 -45.87
CA ARG A 54 -20.90 -3.22 -47.20
C ARG A 54 -20.13 -4.14 -48.15
N ALA A 55 -20.60 -5.37 -48.30
CA ALA A 55 -21.51 -5.78 -49.38
C ALA A 55 -20.89 -5.58 -50.78
N PHE A 56 -20.29 -6.65 -51.31
CA PHE A 56 -20.12 -6.86 -52.74
C PHE A 56 -20.46 -8.32 -53.07
N LEU A 57 -21.70 -8.51 -53.52
CA LEU A 57 -22.09 -9.63 -54.36
C LEU A 57 -21.53 -9.35 -55.77
N THR A 58 -20.73 -10.24 -56.36
CA THR A 58 -20.91 -10.61 -57.78
C THR A 58 -20.27 -11.97 -58.09
N LYS A 59 -21.07 -12.76 -58.80
CA LYS A 59 -20.87 -14.09 -59.38
C LYS A 59 -19.54 -14.28 -60.12
N ILE A 60 -19.03 -15.51 -60.15
CA ILE A 60 -18.68 -16.27 -61.38
C ILE A 60 -18.67 -17.78 -61.04
N LEU A 61 -19.47 -18.54 -61.79
CA LEU A 61 -19.46 -20.00 -61.89
C LEU A 61 -18.30 -20.46 -62.76
N ARG A 62 -17.58 -21.53 -62.37
CA ARG A 62 -17.62 -22.85 -63.06
C ARG A 62 -16.70 -23.88 -62.40
N PRO A 63 -17.04 -25.18 -62.52
CA PRO A 63 -16.49 -26.27 -61.70
C PRO A 63 -15.35 -27.01 -62.41
N ALA A 64 -14.40 -27.53 -61.65
CA ALA A 64 -13.58 -28.66 -62.05
C ALA A 64 -13.22 -29.47 -60.81
N ALA A 65 -13.64 -30.74 -60.83
CA ALA A 65 -13.28 -31.77 -59.89
C ALA A 65 -11.77 -31.82 -59.68
N PHE A 66 -11.27 -32.04 -58.46
CA PHE A 66 -10.05 -32.83 -58.24
C PHE A 66 -9.95 -33.23 -56.78
N VAL A 67 -10.17 -34.54 -56.57
CA VAL A 67 -9.44 -35.44 -55.65
C VAL A 67 -9.52 -35.15 -54.15
N PHE A 68 -10.32 -36.00 -53.51
CA PHE A 68 -10.19 -36.43 -52.12
C PHE A 68 -8.74 -36.81 -51.79
N VAL A 69 -8.08 -36.06 -50.91
CA VAL A 69 -6.92 -36.54 -50.14
C VAL A 69 -7.27 -36.41 -48.67
N SER A 70 -7.75 -37.51 -48.10
CA SER A 70 -7.89 -37.69 -46.65
C SER A 70 -6.50 -37.77 -46.03
N ALA A 71 -5.93 -36.63 -45.64
CA ALA A 71 -4.74 -36.59 -44.80
C ALA A 71 -5.19 -36.72 -43.34
N THR A 72 -5.00 -37.91 -42.77
CA THR A 72 -5.09 -38.17 -41.33
C THR A 72 -3.99 -37.40 -40.62
N LEU A 73 -4.29 -36.19 -40.15
CA LEU A 73 -3.52 -35.54 -39.10
C LEU A 73 -3.75 -36.32 -37.82
N ALA A 74 -2.80 -37.18 -37.47
CA ALA A 74 -2.66 -37.70 -36.13
C ALA A 74 -2.54 -36.51 -35.18
N ALA A 75 -3.63 -36.22 -34.46
CA ALA A 75 -3.64 -35.24 -33.41
C ALA A 75 -2.67 -35.71 -32.32
N CYS A 76 -1.54 -35.00 -32.16
CA CYS A 76 -0.81 -34.99 -30.90
C CYS A 76 -1.71 -34.31 -29.87
N GLY A 77 -2.67 -35.07 -29.33
CA GLY A 77 -3.42 -34.69 -28.15
C GLY A 77 -2.44 -34.63 -26.99
N VAL A 78 -1.94 -33.43 -26.68
CA VAL A 78 -1.39 -33.16 -25.35
C VAL A 78 -2.54 -33.39 -24.39
N SER A 79 -2.46 -34.53 -23.69
CA SER A 79 -3.34 -34.83 -22.57
C SER A 79 -3.15 -33.73 -21.54
N MET A 80 -4.07 -32.75 -21.52
CA MET A 80 -4.24 -31.86 -20.38
C MET A 80 -4.77 -32.73 -19.25
N GLY A 81 -3.87 -33.41 -18.55
CA GLY A 81 -4.17 -34.04 -17.27
C GLY A 81 -4.76 -32.98 -16.33
N PRO A 82 -5.58 -33.40 -15.35
CA PRO A 82 -6.07 -32.47 -14.34
C PRO A 82 -4.88 -31.72 -13.76
N ILE A 83 -4.99 -30.39 -13.64
CA ILE A 83 -4.04 -29.56 -12.90
C ILE A 83 -4.12 -30.04 -11.45
N GLY A 84 -3.39 -31.10 -11.15
CA GLY A 84 -3.11 -31.54 -9.80
C GLY A 84 -2.47 -30.37 -9.08
N ASN A 85 -2.71 -30.32 -7.78
CA ASN A 85 -2.20 -29.32 -6.84
C ASN A 85 -0.65 -29.37 -6.84
N GLN A 86 -0.02 -28.86 -7.89
CA GLN A 86 1.40 -28.58 -7.97
C GLN A 86 1.60 -27.50 -6.92
N GLY A 87 2.22 -27.87 -5.80
CA GLY A 87 2.49 -26.94 -4.70
C GLY A 87 3.02 -25.64 -5.27
N ALA A 88 2.39 -24.53 -4.87
CA ALA A 88 2.78 -23.20 -5.34
C ALA A 88 4.30 -23.05 -5.21
N ALA A 89 4.95 -22.50 -6.23
CA ALA A 89 6.38 -22.24 -6.20
C ALA A 89 6.72 -21.49 -4.89
N PRO A 90 7.82 -21.84 -4.21
CA PRO A 90 8.19 -21.18 -2.97
C PRO A 90 8.29 -19.67 -3.21
N PRO A 91 7.82 -18.84 -2.26
CA PRO A 91 7.84 -17.40 -2.44
C PRO A 91 9.28 -16.94 -2.66
N PRO A 92 9.51 -15.86 -3.44
CA PRO A 92 10.86 -15.37 -3.71
C PRO A 92 11.60 -15.09 -2.41
N LYS A 93 12.92 -15.12 -2.41
CA LYS A 93 13.68 -14.77 -1.20
C LYS A 93 13.34 -13.33 -0.79
N ALA A 94 13.10 -13.11 0.50
CA ALA A 94 12.89 -11.76 1.01
C ALA A 94 14.18 -10.93 0.86
N VAL A 95 14.04 -9.72 0.34
CA VAL A 95 15.13 -8.75 0.14
C VAL A 95 15.01 -7.59 1.13
N LEU A 96 13.79 -7.27 1.57
CA LEU A 96 13.52 -6.29 2.62
C LEU A 96 12.79 -6.97 3.79
N SER A 97 13.34 -6.85 4.99
CA SER A 97 12.70 -7.35 6.21
C SER A 97 12.18 -6.19 7.04
N VAL A 98 10.95 -6.34 7.53
CA VAL A 98 10.31 -5.43 8.49
C VAL A 98 10.42 -6.08 9.87
N THR A 99 10.95 -5.34 10.84
CA THR A 99 11.14 -5.80 12.22
C THR A 99 10.71 -4.72 13.19
N ASP A 100 10.66 -5.03 14.49
CA ASP A 100 10.42 -4.00 15.51
C ASP A 100 11.48 -2.90 15.51
N ALA A 101 12.73 -3.25 15.21
CA ALA A 101 13.82 -2.29 15.18
C ALA A 101 13.71 -1.29 13.99
N GLY A 102 13.04 -1.67 12.91
CA GLY A 102 13.00 -0.86 11.70
C GLY A 102 12.76 -1.63 10.40
N VAL A 103 12.93 -0.89 9.31
CA VAL A 103 12.83 -1.37 7.91
C VAL A 103 14.11 -1.01 7.19
N ALA A 104 14.92 -2.00 6.81
CA ALA A 104 16.31 -1.79 6.39
C ALA A 104 17.08 -0.95 7.44
N GLY A 105 17.62 0.22 7.07
CA GLY A 105 18.26 1.15 8.01
C GLY A 105 17.35 2.26 8.54
N LEU A 106 16.04 2.22 8.24
CA LEU A 106 15.09 3.20 8.75
C LEU A 106 14.80 2.95 10.24
N THR A 107 14.89 4.01 11.03
CA THR A 107 14.62 4.03 12.49
C THR A 107 13.73 5.22 12.86
N SER A 108 13.23 5.27 14.10
CA SER A 108 12.46 6.41 14.62
C SER A 108 13.17 7.76 14.47
N GLU A 109 14.50 7.75 14.46
CA GLU A 109 15.32 8.94 14.36
C GLU A 109 15.54 9.43 12.92
N THR A 110 15.08 8.67 11.92
CA THR A 110 15.27 9.03 10.52
C THR A 110 14.44 10.25 10.17
N SER A 111 15.11 11.31 9.69
CA SER A 111 14.43 12.51 9.21
C SER A 111 13.61 12.22 7.95
N TYR A 112 12.43 12.82 7.83
CA TYR A 112 11.58 12.68 6.65
C TYR A 112 12.13 13.51 5.49
N GLY A 113 12.65 12.84 4.47
CA GLY A 113 13.13 13.48 3.25
C GLY A 113 13.93 12.50 2.39
N PRO A 114 13.98 12.70 1.06
CA PRO A 114 14.50 11.70 0.13
C PRO A 114 15.99 11.42 0.36
N LYS A 115 16.77 12.45 0.77
CA LYS A 115 18.19 12.30 1.10
C LYS A 115 18.42 11.42 2.33
N ALA A 116 17.68 11.67 3.42
CA ALA A 116 17.83 10.91 4.66
C ALA A 116 17.33 9.47 4.50
N ILE A 117 16.19 9.28 3.83
CA ILE A 117 15.64 7.96 3.51
C ILE A 117 16.60 7.19 2.59
N GLY A 118 17.13 7.81 1.53
CA GLY A 118 18.10 7.16 0.64
C GLY A 118 19.41 6.78 1.34
N ALA A 119 19.86 7.56 2.32
CA ALA A 119 21.02 7.20 3.14
C ALA A 119 20.75 5.99 4.05
N ALA A 120 19.54 5.87 4.59
CA ALA A 120 19.09 4.74 5.40
C ALA A 120 18.73 3.50 4.57
N MET A 121 18.49 3.66 3.27
CA MET A 121 18.18 2.60 2.32
C MET A 121 19.10 2.64 1.10
N PRO A 122 20.41 2.33 1.24
CA PRO A 122 21.35 2.36 0.12
C PRO A 122 20.91 1.45 -1.03
N GLY A 123 21.04 1.94 -2.27
CA GLY A 123 20.65 1.22 -3.47
C GLY A 123 19.17 1.34 -3.85
N TYR A 124 18.34 1.96 -3.01
CA TYR A 124 16.95 2.24 -3.33
C TYR A 124 16.82 3.59 -4.05
N GLN A 125 15.95 3.64 -5.06
CA GLN A 125 15.50 4.87 -5.68
C GLN A 125 14.31 5.41 -4.90
N ILE A 126 14.39 6.67 -4.46
CA ILE A 126 13.35 7.30 -3.66
C ILE A 126 12.55 8.26 -4.52
N GLU A 127 11.26 7.96 -4.69
CA GLU A 127 10.35 8.76 -5.52
C GLU A 127 9.16 9.26 -4.70
N THR A 128 8.57 10.38 -5.14
CA THR A 128 7.35 10.91 -4.50
C THR A 128 6.13 10.30 -5.17
N ILE A 129 5.23 9.71 -4.38
CA ILE A 129 3.99 9.11 -4.88
C ILE A 129 2.80 9.57 -4.04
N GLN A 130 1.59 9.41 -4.57
CA GLN A 130 0.36 9.50 -3.81
C GLN A 130 -0.20 8.09 -3.55
N THR A 131 -0.56 7.79 -2.31
CA THR A 131 -1.09 6.47 -1.92
C THR A 131 -2.14 6.59 -0.82
N ALA A 132 -2.96 5.56 -0.67
CA ALA A 132 -3.98 5.46 0.37
C ALA A 132 -3.41 4.92 1.69
N GLY A 133 -3.59 5.64 2.79
CA GLY A 133 -3.57 5.12 4.16
C GLY A 133 -4.97 4.67 4.61
N GLU A 134 -5.14 4.37 5.90
CA GLU A 134 -6.44 3.95 6.44
C GLU A 134 -7.51 5.05 6.24
N THR A 135 -7.19 6.29 6.55
CA THR A 135 -8.18 7.39 6.61
C THR A 135 -8.22 8.30 5.37
N GLY A 136 -7.29 8.14 4.42
CA GLY A 136 -7.23 9.03 3.25
C GLY A 136 -6.02 8.79 2.35
N THR A 137 -5.95 9.53 1.25
CA THR A 137 -4.78 9.55 0.36
C THR A 137 -3.82 10.67 0.75
N GLN A 138 -2.53 10.42 0.64
CA GLN A 138 -1.50 11.40 0.96
C GLN A 138 -0.24 11.22 0.11
N TRP A 139 0.50 12.30 -0.06
CA TRP A 139 1.83 12.28 -0.67
C TRP A 139 2.83 11.67 0.30
N THR A 140 3.68 10.78 -0.21
CA THR A 140 4.64 9.99 0.55
C THR A 140 5.88 9.69 -0.30
N TYR A 141 6.92 9.11 0.30
CA TYR A 141 8.05 8.59 -0.45
C TYR A 141 7.91 7.09 -0.68
N ALA A 142 8.15 6.63 -1.90
CA ALA A 142 8.29 5.22 -2.22
C ALA A 142 9.77 4.87 -2.43
N ALA A 143 10.18 3.73 -1.89
CA ALA A 143 11.52 3.17 -2.08
C ALA A 143 11.44 2.00 -3.07
N PHE A 144 12.14 2.14 -4.20
CA PHE A 144 12.21 1.15 -5.26
C PHE A 144 13.59 0.48 -5.29
N LEU A 145 13.62 -0.85 -5.40
CA LEU A 145 14.83 -1.61 -5.63
C LEU A 145 14.70 -2.34 -6.95
N ASN A 146 15.60 -2.08 -7.90
CA ASN A 146 15.56 -2.65 -9.25
C ASN A 146 14.21 -2.44 -9.95
N GLY A 147 13.59 -1.26 -9.77
CA GLY A 147 12.29 -0.90 -10.35
C GLY A 147 11.07 -1.50 -9.65
N LEU A 148 11.25 -2.34 -8.61
CA LEU A 148 10.17 -2.90 -7.81
C LEU A 148 9.93 -2.04 -6.57
N GLN A 149 8.68 -1.68 -6.32
CA GLN A 149 8.32 -0.91 -5.13
C GLN A 149 8.36 -1.79 -3.88
N MET A 150 9.23 -1.45 -2.95
CA MET A 150 9.44 -2.24 -1.74
C MET A 150 8.76 -1.61 -0.53
N ALA A 151 8.83 -0.29 -0.39
CA ALA A 151 8.27 0.42 0.76
C ALA A 151 7.59 1.74 0.39
N GLN A 152 6.68 2.19 1.26
CA GLN A 152 6.07 3.52 1.28
C GLN A 152 6.33 4.14 2.66
N ILE A 153 7.03 5.27 2.71
CA ILE A 153 7.53 5.90 3.93
C ILE A 153 6.76 7.19 4.16
N PHE A 154 5.84 7.19 5.12
CA PHE A 154 4.96 8.32 5.40
C PHE A 154 5.62 9.34 6.31
N LYS A 155 5.13 10.58 6.25
CA LYS A 155 5.58 11.65 7.13
C LYS A 155 5.04 11.42 8.54
N GLY A 156 5.93 11.44 9.53
CA GLY A 156 5.60 11.42 10.95
C GLY A 156 5.58 12.83 11.56
N THR A 157 5.62 12.87 12.89
CA THR A 157 5.72 14.11 13.65
C THR A 157 7.17 14.59 13.76
N GLY A 158 7.39 15.85 14.14
CA GLY A 158 8.74 16.36 14.44
C GLY A 158 9.73 16.33 13.26
N GLY A 159 9.24 16.26 12.02
CA GLY A 159 10.08 16.15 10.83
C GLY A 159 10.74 14.77 10.65
N LYS A 160 10.27 13.74 11.36
CA LYS A 160 10.74 12.35 11.25
C LYS A 160 9.82 11.52 10.36
N ILE A 161 10.30 10.35 9.95
CA ILE A 161 9.44 9.36 9.31
C ILE A 161 8.34 8.91 10.28
N GLY A 162 7.18 8.55 9.73
CA GLY A 162 6.08 7.94 10.45
C GLY A 162 5.98 6.47 10.10
N VAL A 163 4.76 6.00 9.86
CA VAL A 163 4.52 4.62 9.43
C VAL A 163 5.24 4.31 8.12
N VAL A 164 5.79 3.10 8.01
CA VAL A 164 6.37 2.55 6.79
C VAL A 164 5.53 1.35 6.35
N HIS A 165 5.03 1.35 5.12
CA HIS A 165 4.33 0.21 4.54
C HIS A 165 5.31 -0.58 3.65
N GLY A 166 5.57 -1.83 3.99
CA GLY A 166 6.11 -2.84 3.07
C GLY A 166 5.04 -3.30 2.09
N VAL A 167 5.33 -3.20 0.78
CA VAL A 167 4.34 -3.41 -0.31
C VAL A 167 4.82 -4.31 -1.47
N GLY A 168 6.09 -4.73 -1.46
CA GLY A 168 6.65 -5.64 -2.48
C GLY A 168 6.54 -7.12 -2.09
N ASP A 169 6.49 -8.01 -3.08
CA ASP A 169 6.49 -9.47 -2.90
C ASP A 169 7.78 -9.99 -2.23
N ALA A 170 8.91 -9.32 -2.47
CA ALA A 170 10.19 -9.55 -1.80
C ALA A 170 10.30 -8.88 -0.42
N VAL A 171 9.20 -8.40 0.17
CA VAL A 171 9.14 -7.94 1.57
C VAL A 171 8.72 -9.09 2.48
N ALA A 172 9.34 -9.17 3.66
CA ALA A 172 8.94 -10.08 4.73
C ALA A 172 8.70 -9.36 6.05
N GLY A 173 7.76 -9.88 6.82
CA GLY A 173 7.54 -9.51 8.22
C GLY A 173 8.46 -10.30 9.18
N PRO A 174 8.40 -9.97 10.48
CA PRO A 174 9.33 -10.49 11.48
C PRO A 174 9.17 -11.99 11.76
N ASN A 175 8.00 -12.58 11.46
CA ASN A 175 7.73 -14.00 11.66
C ASN A 175 7.62 -14.76 10.32
N GLY A 176 8.20 -14.21 9.25
CA GLY A 176 8.15 -14.79 7.92
C GLY A 176 6.86 -14.48 7.15
N GLU A 177 6.09 -13.47 7.59
CA GLU A 177 4.90 -13.04 6.88
C GLU A 177 5.25 -12.52 5.48
N ARG A 178 4.46 -12.88 4.46
CA ARG A 178 4.69 -12.52 3.06
C ARG A 178 3.44 -11.96 2.44
N LEU A 179 3.58 -10.93 1.61
CA LEU A 179 2.44 -10.43 0.85
C LEU A 179 1.84 -11.55 0.00
N GLY A 180 0.51 -11.57 -0.07
CA GLY A 180 -0.28 -12.63 -0.69
C GLY A 180 -0.58 -13.83 0.20
N MET A 181 0.11 -14.03 1.33
CA MET A 181 -0.24 -15.12 2.25
C MET A 181 -1.65 -14.92 2.82
N SER A 182 -2.38 -16.00 3.06
CA SER A 182 -3.69 -15.91 3.68
C SER A 182 -3.62 -15.66 5.19
N PHE A 183 -4.70 -15.14 5.77
CA PHE A 183 -4.82 -14.99 7.21
C PHE A 183 -4.64 -16.34 7.92
N ALA A 184 -5.24 -17.41 7.40
CA ALA A 184 -5.06 -18.76 7.96
C ALA A 184 -3.58 -19.20 7.95
N GLN A 185 -2.82 -18.88 6.89
CA GLN A 185 -1.38 -19.18 6.82
C GLN A 185 -0.56 -18.39 7.85
N SER A 186 -1.01 -17.19 8.23
CA SER A 186 -0.33 -16.36 9.24
C SER A 186 -0.43 -16.93 10.65
N ARG A 187 -1.42 -17.81 10.90
CA ARG A 187 -1.72 -18.41 12.21
C ARG A 187 -2.00 -17.39 13.32
N LEU A 188 -2.32 -16.15 12.96
CA LEU A 188 -2.74 -15.15 13.92
C LEU A 188 -4.15 -15.43 14.43
N PRO A 189 -4.44 -15.19 15.72
CA PRO A 189 -5.80 -15.26 16.21
C PRO A 189 -6.60 -14.05 15.70
N ARG A 190 -7.89 -14.23 15.40
CA ARG A 190 -8.77 -13.11 15.00
C ARG A 190 -8.84 -11.98 16.04
N SER A 191 -8.60 -12.29 17.31
CA SER A 191 -8.54 -11.30 18.40
C SER A 191 -7.35 -10.34 18.27
N ALA A 192 -6.33 -10.68 17.49
CA ALA A 192 -5.24 -9.75 17.16
C ALA A 192 -5.66 -8.67 16.14
N CYS A 193 -6.87 -8.78 15.58
CA CYS A 193 -7.34 -7.95 14.49
C CYS A 193 -8.49 -7.03 14.90
N ARG A 194 -8.50 -5.84 14.31
CA ARG A 194 -9.67 -4.94 14.24
C ARG A 194 -10.07 -4.72 12.79
N VAL A 195 -11.32 -4.31 12.59
CA VAL A 195 -11.75 -3.82 11.27
C VAL A 195 -11.05 -2.50 10.95
N GLY A 196 -10.62 -2.34 9.69
CA GLY A 196 -10.13 -1.07 9.19
C GLY A 196 -11.24 -0.04 9.01
N THR A 197 -10.86 1.22 8.95
CA THR A 197 -11.77 2.36 8.74
C THR A 197 -11.44 3.08 7.42
N GLY A 198 -12.25 4.07 7.05
CA GLY A 198 -12.00 4.90 5.87
C GLY A 198 -11.82 4.10 4.58
N LEU A 199 -10.66 4.26 3.95
CA LEU A 199 -10.28 3.56 2.72
C LEU A 199 -9.94 2.08 2.94
N TRP A 200 -9.72 1.64 4.19
CA TRP A 200 -9.43 0.24 4.54
C TRP A 200 -10.63 -0.46 5.21
N ARG A 201 -11.83 0.10 5.09
CA ARG A 201 -13.07 -0.55 5.56
C ARG A 201 -13.20 -1.97 5.00
N GLY A 202 -13.60 -2.93 5.83
CA GLY A 202 -13.66 -4.35 5.47
C GLY A 202 -12.30 -5.09 5.38
N MET A 203 -11.17 -4.39 5.55
CA MET A 203 -9.87 -5.02 5.75
C MET A 203 -9.66 -5.35 7.23
N GLY A 204 -8.85 -6.37 7.50
CA GLY A 204 -8.41 -6.69 8.85
C GLY A 204 -7.04 -6.08 9.13
N ILE A 205 -6.96 -5.32 10.22
CA ILE A 205 -5.74 -4.69 10.71
C ILE A 205 -5.30 -5.48 11.94
N CYS A 206 -4.24 -6.27 11.80
CA CYS A 206 -3.83 -7.27 12.77
C CYS A 206 -2.44 -6.96 13.34
N LYS A 207 -2.27 -7.02 14.66
CA LYS A 207 -0.93 -6.93 15.27
C LYS A 207 -0.12 -8.18 14.92
N ALA A 208 1.12 -8.02 14.46
CA ALA A 208 2.00 -9.17 14.22
C ALA A 208 2.41 -9.82 15.54
N ALA A 209 2.61 -11.13 15.54
CA ALA A 209 3.01 -11.86 16.75
C ALA A 209 4.39 -11.41 17.24
N ASN A 210 4.59 -11.40 18.56
CA ASN A 210 5.87 -11.11 19.21
C ASN A 210 6.52 -9.78 18.82
N THR A 211 5.70 -8.80 18.46
CA THR A 211 6.15 -7.47 18.03
C THR A 211 5.34 -6.38 18.71
N GLU A 212 5.89 -5.19 18.84
CA GLU A 212 5.15 -4.00 19.30
C GLU A 212 4.84 -3.03 18.17
N LYS A 213 5.68 -3.01 17.13
CA LYS A 213 5.67 -1.96 16.11
C LYS A 213 5.18 -2.43 14.75
N VAL A 214 4.93 -3.73 14.60
CA VAL A 214 4.53 -4.33 13.31
C VAL A 214 3.04 -4.68 13.28
N THR A 215 2.36 -4.22 12.22
CA THR A 215 0.95 -4.47 11.93
C THR A 215 0.79 -5.03 10.52
N LEU A 216 -0.16 -5.93 10.33
CA LEU A 216 -0.42 -6.64 9.09
C LEU A 216 -1.82 -6.29 8.58
N ILE A 217 -1.94 -5.98 7.29
CA ILE A 217 -3.19 -5.56 6.68
C ILE A 217 -3.67 -6.65 5.73
N PHE A 218 -4.76 -7.33 6.10
CA PHE A 218 -5.38 -8.39 5.30
C PHE A 218 -6.61 -7.88 4.58
N ALA A 219 -6.77 -8.21 3.30
CA ALA A 219 -7.92 -7.85 2.50
C ALA A 219 -8.52 -9.05 1.77
N ILE A 220 -9.83 -9.00 1.55
CA ILE A 220 -10.55 -9.96 0.73
C ILE A 220 -10.89 -9.28 -0.60
N SER A 221 -10.39 -9.82 -1.71
CA SER A 221 -10.71 -9.33 -3.05
C SER A 221 -12.21 -9.41 -3.32
N GLY A 222 -12.81 -8.29 -3.74
CA GLY A 222 -14.24 -8.24 -4.07
C GLY A 222 -15.18 -8.34 -2.87
N PHE A 223 -14.71 -8.11 -1.64
CA PHE A 223 -15.57 -8.13 -0.46
C PHE A 223 -16.69 -7.10 -0.55
N THR A 224 -17.93 -7.56 -0.40
CA THR A 224 -19.14 -6.75 -0.54
C THR A 224 -19.70 -6.25 0.80
N GLY A 225 -19.01 -6.54 1.90
CA GLY A 225 -19.40 -6.15 3.24
C GLY A 225 -20.02 -7.29 4.06
N PRO A 226 -20.45 -6.99 5.30
CA PRO A 226 -20.52 -5.67 5.91
C PRO A 226 -19.13 -5.08 6.20
N PHE A 227 -18.98 -3.76 6.11
CA PHE A 227 -17.69 -3.07 6.19
C PHE A 227 -17.39 -2.45 7.57
N ASP A 228 -18.34 -2.54 8.50
CA ASP A 228 -18.28 -2.01 9.87
C ASP A 228 -17.72 -3.02 10.88
N ARG A 229 -17.42 -4.24 10.43
CA ARG A 229 -16.93 -5.35 11.25
C ARG A 229 -15.97 -6.21 10.42
N LEU A 230 -15.20 -7.06 11.10
CA LEU A 230 -14.37 -8.05 10.40
C LEU A 230 -15.26 -9.01 9.60
N PRO A 231 -14.85 -9.42 8.39
CA PRO A 231 -15.56 -10.44 7.62
C PRO A 231 -15.76 -11.73 8.42
N PRO A 232 -16.80 -12.54 8.14
CA PRO A 232 -17.00 -13.84 8.77
C PRO A 232 -15.75 -14.72 8.74
N ALA A 233 -15.55 -15.58 9.74
CA ALA A 233 -14.32 -16.34 9.94
C ALA A 233 -13.87 -17.10 8.68
N ASN A 234 -14.78 -17.90 8.11
CA ASN A 234 -14.54 -18.68 6.89
C ASN A 234 -14.08 -17.83 5.68
N GLN A 235 -14.55 -16.59 5.55
CA GLN A 235 -14.13 -15.68 4.48
C GLN A 235 -12.80 -15.01 4.80
N PHE A 236 -12.63 -14.55 6.05
CA PHE A 236 -11.43 -13.84 6.48
C PHE A 236 -10.19 -14.75 6.52
N ASP A 237 -10.37 -16.04 6.76
CA ASP A 237 -9.28 -17.02 6.69
C ASP A 237 -8.61 -17.05 5.30
N GLN A 238 -9.34 -16.64 4.26
CA GLN A 238 -8.87 -16.47 2.88
C GLN A 238 -8.42 -15.05 2.55
N ALA A 239 -8.57 -14.09 3.48
CA ALA A 239 -8.05 -12.74 3.29
C ALA A 239 -6.54 -12.80 3.10
N THR A 240 -6.01 -12.05 2.15
CA THR A 240 -4.60 -12.07 1.80
C THR A 240 -3.88 -10.86 2.38
N LEU A 241 -2.64 -11.06 2.83
CA LEU A 241 -1.79 -9.99 3.35
C LEU A 241 -1.43 -9.03 2.21
N GLN A 242 -1.86 -7.78 2.32
CA GLN A 242 -1.63 -6.74 1.33
C GLN A 242 -0.48 -5.82 1.71
N ARG A 243 -0.27 -5.60 3.02
CA ARG A 243 0.73 -4.65 3.53
C ARG A 243 1.28 -5.09 4.88
N ILE A 244 2.55 -4.79 5.10
CA ILE A 244 3.23 -4.93 6.40
C ILE A 244 3.60 -3.53 6.86
N LEU A 245 3.03 -3.09 7.97
CA LEU A 245 3.22 -1.75 8.52
C LEU A 245 4.23 -1.83 9.67
N TRP A 246 5.22 -0.95 9.66
CA TRP A 246 6.05 -0.64 10.82
C TRP A 246 5.79 0.78 11.28
N THR A 247 5.58 0.98 12.58
CA THR A 247 5.38 2.29 13.20
C THR A 247 6.52 2.55 14.18
N PRO A 248 7.40 3.54 13.93
CA PRO A 248 8.54 3.83 14.79
C PRO A 248 8.19 4.18 16.23
#